data_AF-A0A847B7U3-F1
#
_entry.id   AF-A0A847B7U3-F1
#
_cell.length_a   1.000
_cell.length_b   1.000
_cell.length_c   1.000
_cell.angle_alpha   90.00
_cell.angle_beta   90.00
_cell.angle_gamma   90.00
#
_symmetry.space_group_name_H-M   'P 1'
#
loop_
_entity.id
_entity.type
_entity.pdbx_description
1 polymer ?
#
loop_
_entity_poly.entity_id
_entity_poly.type
_entity_poly.pdbx_seq_one_letter_code
_entity_poly.pdbx_strand_id
1 'polypeptide(L)'
;MADIFDYIEKNGQLNFNEKPFTILDGLVFGGISNLPLIIPKNEKLISQGVLKELIFALINDETALDKCILRKRDPQLARYVLKSSRYSEIKVFDYVERIDEEADEQFSALTFLLEDGNLFIAFSGTDSTIVGWKENLNMSFVYETSGQASAVEYVQRIAYRFPSSKIMLGGHSKGGNLAVYAGAFIPRNVQDRILQIYNFDGPGFLEETTQKPSYLRIKPRITTIIPRSSIVGTILEQTDSYIPIHARGVTI
;
A
#
# COMPACT_ATOMS: atom_id res chain seq x y z
N MET A 1 -4.26 -21.44 -12.80
CA MET A 1 -4.94 -21.02 -11.57
C MET A 1 -4.80 -19.51 -11.54
N ALA A 2 -5.89 -18.76 -11.39
CA ALA A 2 -5.87 -17.33 -11.65
C ALA A 2 -4.97 -16.58 -10.66
N ASP A 3 -4.12 -15.67 -11.16
CA ASP A 3 -3.29 -14.77 -10.36
C ASP A 3 -3.54 -13.28 -10.68
N ILE A 4 -2.73 -12.39 -10.08
CA ILE A 4 -2.89 -10.94 -10.28
C ILE A 4 -2.56 -10.50 -11.72
N PHE A 5 -1.71 -11.24 -12.44
CA PHE A 5 -1.40 -10.93 -13.83
C PHE A 5 -2.57 -11.31 -14.74
N ASP A 6 -3.24 -12.44 -14.49
CA ASP A 6 -4.48 -12.80 -15.19
C ASP A 6 -5.56 -11.72 -15.04
N TYR A 7 -5.64 -11.09 -13.85
CA TYR A 7 -6.53 -9.96 -13.61
C TYR A 7 -6.15 -8.75 -14.47
N ILE A 8 -4.86 -8.37 -14.52
CA ILE A 8 -4.39 -7.24 -15.33
C ILE A 8 -4.60 -7.53 -16.82
N GLU A 9 -4.35 -8.74 -17.32
CA GLU A 9 -4.60 -9.07 -18.72
C GLU A 9 -6.07 -8.94 -19.08
N LYS A 10 -6.95 -9.47 -18.23
CA LYS A 10 -8.39 -9.48 -18.48
C LYS A 10 -9.03 -8.09 -18.41
N ASN A 11 -8.53 -7.21 -17.54
CA ASN A 11 -9.21 -5.94 -17.21
C ASN A 11 -8.37 -4.71 -17.54
N GLY A 12 -7.10 -4.87 -17.88
CA GLY A 12 -6.16 -3.75 -18.03
C GLY A 12 -6.44 -2.83 -19.21
N GLN A 13 -7.33 -3.23 -20.12
CA GLN A 13 -7.78 -2.37 -21.21
C GLN A 13 -9.03 -1.54 -20.89
N LEU A 14 -9.65 -1.77 -19.72
CA LEU A 14 -10.84 -1.05 -19.25
C LEU A 14 -10.42 0.01 -18.23
N ASN A 15 -10.72 1.29 -18.51
CA ASN A 15 -10.45 2.37 -17.56
C ASN A 15 -11.40 2.30 -16.34
N PHE A 16 -11.18 3.17 -15.34
CA PHE A 16 -11.96 3.14 -14.10
C PHE A 16 -13.43 3.58 -14.28
N ASN A 17 -13.78 4.25 -15.36
CA ASN A 17 -15.16 4.57 -15.71
C ASN A 17 -15.90 3.38 -16.34
N GLU A 18 -15.21 2.59 -17.17
CA GLU A 18 -15.77 1.38 -17.81
C GLU A 18 -15.89 0.23 -16.82
N LYS A 19 -14.89 0.07 -15.96
CA LYS A 19 -14.90 -0.90 -14.87
C LYS A 19 -14.43 -0.20 -13.58
N PRO A 20 -15.35 0.03 -12.62
CA PRO A 20 -15.01 0.68 -11.36
C PRO A 20 -13.85 0.01 -10.63
N PHE A 21 -13.19 0.78 -9.76
CA PHE A 21 -12.12 0.29 -8.92
C PHE A 21 -12.56 -0.94 -8.11
N THR A 22 -11.68 -1.93 -8.04
CA THR A 22 -11.88 -3.16 -7.29
C THR A 22 -10.74 -3.39 -6.31
N ILE A 23 -10.96 -4.31 -5.37
CA ILE A 23 -9.92 -4.71 -4.41
C ILE A 23 -8.63 -5.22 -5.08
N LEU A 24 -8.73 -5.79 -6.28
CA LEU A 24 -7.56 -6.26 -7.03
C LEU A 24 -6.75 -5.10 -7.62
N ASP A 25 -7.38 -3.96 -7.94
CA ASP A 25 -6.64 -2.74 -8.30
C ASP A 25 -5.85 -2.22 -7.09
N GLY A 26 -6.44 -2.29 -5.90
CA GLY A 26 -5.74 -1.98 -4.65
C GLY A 26 -4.53 -2.88 -4.40
N LEU A 27 -4.63 -4.17 -4.74
CA LEU A 27 -3.50 -5.10 -4.66
C LEU A 27 -2.42 -4.75 -5.69
N VAL A 28 -2.78 -4.36 -6.90
CA VAL A 28 -1.81 -3.86 -7.92
C VAL A 28 -1.09 -2.62 -7.42
N PHE A 29 -1.81 -1.63 -6.85
CA PHE A 29 -1.21 -0.43 -6.29
C PHE A 29 -0.30 -0.71 -5.08
N GLY A 30 -0.69 -1.64 -4.20
CA GLY A 30 0.17 -2.12 -3.10
C GLY A 30 1.41 -2.90 -3.58
N GLY A 31 1.33 -3.55 -4.74
CA GLY A 31 2.50 -4.13 -5.40
C GLY A 31 3.41 -3.05 -5.98
N ILE A 32 2.84 -2.05 -6.65
CA ILE A 32 3.60 -0.93 -7.23
C ILE A 32 4.35 -0.13 -6.16
N SER A 33 3.81 0.03 -4.94
CA SER A 33 4.53 0.71 -3.87
C SER A 33 5.82 0.02 -3.44
N ASN A 34 6.01 -1.27 -3.75
CA ASN A 34 7.25 -1.98 -3.47
C ASN A 34 8.29 -1.83 -4.60
N LEU A 35 7.93 -1.22 -5.72
CA LEU A 35 8.84 -1.00 -6.84
C LEU A 35 9.78 0.17 -6.52
N PRO A 36 11.08 0.08 -6.90
CA PRO A 36 12.06 1.15 -6.67
C PRO A 36 11.87 2.28 -7.70
N LEU A 37 10.74 2.98 -7.62
CA LEU A 37 10.38 4.07 -8.54
C LEU A 37 11.23 5.31 -8.27
N ILE A 38 11.78 5.90 -9.33
CA ILE A 38 12.41 7.21 -9.29
C ILE A 38 11.38 8.24 -9.71
N ILE A 39 10.82 8.98 -8.76
CA ILE A 39 9.81 10.02 -9.03
C ILE A 39 10.43 11.41 -8.94
N PRO A 40 10.44 12.20 -10.04
CA PRO A 40 10.97 13.56 -10.03
C PRO A 40 10.24 14.45 -9.02
N LYS A 41 11.00 15.27 -8.29
CA LYS A 41 10.45 16.31 -7.40
C LYS A 41 10.15 17.57 -8.19
N ASN A 42 9.02 18.21 -7.92
CA ASN A 42 8.69 19.54 -8.44
C ASN A 42 9.32 20.66 -7.59
N GLU A 43 9.09 21.92 -7.97
CA GLU A 43 9.60 23.10 -7.26
C GLU A 43 9.15 23.19 -5.79
N LYS A 44 8.04 22.55 -5.43
CA LYS A 44 7.54 22.43 -4.05
C LYS A 44 8.13 21.22 -3.31
N LEU A 45 9.16 20.58 -3.88
CA LEU A 45 9.83 19.38 -3.41
C LEU A 45 8.92 18.15 -3.27
N ILE A 46 7.77 18.15 -3.96
CA ILE A 46 6.83 17.03 -3.98
C ILE A 46 7.20 16.17 -5.18
N SER A 47 7.42 14.88 -4.96
CA SER A 47 7.56 13.91 -6.04
C SER A 47 6.24 13.78 -6.79
N GLN A 48 6.24 13.90 -8.11
CA GLN A 48 5.06 13.65 -8.94
C GLN A 48 5.42 13.09 -10.31
N GLY A 49 4.53 12.29 -10.89
CA GLY A 49 4.69 11.75 -12.24
C GLY A 49 3.47 11.00 -12.75
N VAL A 50 3.49 10.61 -14.01
CA VAL A 50 2.47 9.73 -14.60
C VAL A 50 2.95 8.28 -14.50
N LEU A 51 2.10 7.39 -13.99
CA LEU A 51 2.50 6.02 -13.65
C LEU A 51 3.13 5.27 -14.83
N LYS A 52 2.58 5.42 -16.05
CA LYS A 52 3.17 4.82 -17.26
C LYS A 52 4.62 5.24 -17.48
N GLU A 53 4.92 6.52 -17.32
CA GLU A 53 6.26 7.08 -17.55
C GLU A 53 7.24 6.60 -16.48
N LEU A 54 6.82 6.58 -15.22
CA LEU A 54 7.62 6.09 -14.10
C LEU A 54 7.97 4.62 -14.25
N ILE A 55 6.99 3.80 -14.65
CA ILE A 55 7.19 2.37 -14.88
C ILE A 55 8.05 2.13 -16.13
N PHE A 56 7.87 2.93 -17.18
CA PHE A 56 8.73 2.87 -18.36
C PHE A 56 10.18 3.18 -18.00
N ALA A 57 10.43 4.22 -17.21
CA ALA A 57 11.77 4.55 -16.73
C ALA A 57 12.38 3.39 -15.92
N LEU A 58 11.63 2.82 -14.97
CA LEU A 58 12.06 1.67 -14.17
C LEU A 58 12.48 0.48 -15.03
N ILE A 59 11.68 0.11 -16.05
CA ILE A 59 11.97 -1.08 -16.88
C ILE A 59 13.21 -0.88 -17.77
N ASN A 60 13.58 0.37 -18.06
CA ASN A 60 14.76 0.70 -18.86
C ASN A 60 15.99 1.04 -18.00
N ASP A 61 15.91 0.89 -16.68
CA ASP A 61 17.02 1.09 -15.74
C ASP A 61 17.40 -0.25 -15.09
N GLU A 62 18.45 -0.89 -15.60
CA GLU A 62 18.95 -2.17 -15.08
C GLU A 62 19.34 -2.07 -13.60
N THR A 63 19.89 -0.92 -13.17
CA THR A 63 20.31 -0.71 -11.78
C THR A 63 19.10 -0.60 -10.84
N ALA A 64 18.01 0.00 -11.30
CA ALA A 64 16.75 0.04 -10.55
C ALA A 64 16.10 -1.35 -10.47
N LEU A 65 16.13 -2.13 -11.57
CA LEU A 65 15.60 -3.49 -11.57
C LEU A 65 16.32 -4.41 -10.57
N ASP A 66 17.64 -4.25 -10.40
CA ASP A 66 18.42 -5.00 -9.41
C ASP A 66 18.02 -4.73 -7.95
N LYS A 67 17.36 -3.60 -7.68
CA LYS A 67 16.85 -3.23 -6.35
C LYS A 67 15.46 -3.77 -6.06
N CYS A 68 14.78 -4.38 -7.03
CA CYS A 68 13.46 -4.96 -6.80
C CYS A 68 13.52 -6.02 -5.69
N ILE A 69 12.62 -5.91 -4.71
CA ILE A 69 12.50 -6.85 -3.58
C ILE A 69 12.21 -8.24 -4.13
N LEU A 70 11.30 -8.32 -5.09
CA LEU A 70 10.84 -9.56 -5.71
C LEU A 70 11.42 -9.63 -7.12
N ARG A 71 12.74 -9.88 -7.20
CA ARG A 71 13.59 -9.88 -8.41
C ARG A 71 12.97 -10.38 -9.72
N LYS A 72 12.00 -11.31 -9.69
CA LYS A 72 11.29 -11.78 -10.89
C LYS A 72 9.87 -11.20 -11.03
N ARG A 73 9.11 -11.08 -9.93
CA ARG A 73 7.69 -10.70 -9.98
C ARG A 73 7.50 -9.19 -10.07
N ASP A 74 8.38 -8.39 -9.47
CA ASP A 74 8.33 -6.93 -9.54
C ASP A 74 8.55 -6.42 -10.98
N PRO A 75 9.62 -6.82 -11.72
CA PRO A 75 9.74 -6.47 -13.13
C PRO A 75 8.60 -7.00 -13.99
N GLN A 76 8.02 -8.16 -13.63
CA GLN A 76 6.86 -8.69 -14.31
C GLN A 76 5.65 -7.77 -14.10
N LEU A 77 5.30 -7.44 -12.86
CA LEU A 77 4.22 -6.50 -12.54
C LEU A 77 4.37 -5.18 -13.29
N ALA A 78 5.56 -4.59 -13.25
CA ALA A 78 5.88 -3.37 -13.98
C ALA A 78 5.53 -3.51 -15.48
N ARG A 79 5.92 -4.61 -16.13
CA ARG A 79 5.63 -4.86 -17.56
C ARG A 79 4.13 -5.03 -17.84
N TYR A 80 3.38 -5.68 -16.95
CA TYR A 80 1.92 -5.82 -17.11
C TYR A 80 1.21 -4.48 -16.93
N VAL A 81 1.61 -3.70 -15.92
CA VAL A 81 1.08 -2.34 -15.68
C VAL A 81 1.39 -1.40 -16.85
N LEU A 82 2.61 -1.45 -17.40
CA LEU A 82 3.01 -0.62 -18.54
C LEU A 82 2.12 -0.83 -19.79
N LYS A 83 1.64 -2.07 -19.99
CA LYS A 83 0.79 -2.46 -21.11
C LYS A 83 -0.71 -2.21 -20.88
N SER A 84 -1.08 -1.76 -19.68
CA SER A 84 -2.47 -1.63 -19.24
C SER A 84 -2.93 -0.17 -19.31
N SER A 85 -3.89 0.13 -20.19
CA SER A 85 -4.50 1.48 -20.27
C SER A 85 -5.19 1.88 -18.96
N ARG A 86 -5.72 0.91 -18.21
CA ARG A 86 -6.35 1.11 -16.89
C ARG A 86 -5.49 1.89 -15.89
N TYR A 87 -4.17 1.76 -15.97
CA TYR A 87 -3.25 2.38 -15.00
C TYR A 87 -2.40 3.48 -15.64
N SER A 88 -2.47 3.69 -16.95
CA SER A 88 -1.45 4.46 -17.66
C SER A 88 -1.40 5.92 -17.24
N GLU A 89 -2.56 6.56 -17.11
CA GLU A 89 -2.70 7.99 -16.84
C GLU A 89 -2.83 8.33 -15.35
N ILE A 90 -2.66 7.32 -14.48
CA ILE A 90 -2.73 7.54 -13.04
C ILE A 90 -1.57 8.42 -12.60
N LYS A 91 -1.90 9.52 -11.91
CA LYS A 91 -0.91 10.43 -11.37
C LYS A 91 -0.42 9.90 -10.04
N VAL A 92 0.90 9.83 -9.87
CA VAL A 92 1.57 9.44 -8.64
C VAL A 92 2.11 10.70 -7.96
N PHE A 93 1.96 10.78 -6.64
CA PHE A 93 2.37 11.92 -5.81
C PHE A 93 3.06 11.46 -4.53
N ASP A 94 3.97 12.31 -4.04
CA ASP A 94 4.58 12.26 -2.71
C ASP A 94 5.16 10.88 -2.37
N TYR A 95 5.91 10.28 -3.31
CA TYR A 95 6.75 9.13 -2.99
C TYR A 95 7.80 9.52 -1.97
N VAL A 96 7.79 8.78 -0.86
CA VAL A 96 8.72 8.87 0.26
C VAL A 96 9.31 7.49 0.49
N GLU A 97 10.61 7.43 0.69
CA GLU A 97 11.34 6.24 1.13
C GLU A 97 12.36 6.69 2.17
N ARG A 98 12.34 6.07 3.35
CA ARG A 98 13.20 6.40 4.49
C ARG A 98 13.59 5.13 5.23
N ILE A 99 14.86 5.05 5.60
CA ILE A 99 15.42 4.05 6.50
C ILE A 99 16.12 4.80 7.62
N ASP A 100 15.74 4.53 8.86
CA ASP A 100 16.34 5.10 10.06
C ASP A 100 16.69 3.95 11.02
N GLU A 101 17.98 3.66 11.16
CA GLU A 101 18.46 2.55 11.99
C GLU A 101 18.30 2.82 13.48
N GLU A 102 18.38 4.08 13.93
CA GLU A 102 18.26 4.44 15.34
C GLU A 102 16.81 4.33 15.80
N ALA A 103 15.87 4.73 14.94
CA ALA A 103 14.44 4.64 15.19
C ALA A 103 13.83 3.28 14.83
N ASP A 104 14.63 2.31 14.39
CA ASP A 104 14.19 1.03 13.83
C ASP A 104 13.08 1.19 12.78
N GLU A 105 13.23 2.17 11.88
CA GLU A 105 12.22 2.52 10.91
C GLU A 105 12.61 2.14 9.50
N GLN A 106 11.70 1.45 8.81
CA GLN A 106 11.68 1.38 7.35
C GLN A 106 10.31 1.83 6.84
N PHE A 107 10.26 3.00 6.22
CA PHE A 107 9.00 3.58 5.77
C PHE A 107 9.05 3.95 4.30
N SER A 108 8.09 3.46 3.53
CA SER A 108 7.87 3.90 2.15
C SER A 108 6.38 3.98 1.84
N ALA A 109 6.00 5.05 1.15
CA ALA A 109 4.63 5.33 0.77
C ALA A 109 4.55 6.21 -0.47
N LEU A 110 3.47 6.05 -1.24
CA LEU A 110 3.13 6.91 -2.36
C LEU A 110 1.61 7.00 -2.54
N THR A 111 1.18 8.07 -3.20
CA THR A 111 -0.24 8.36 -3.41
C THR A 111 -0.58 8.31 -4.89
N PHE A 112 -1.60 7.54 -5.25
CA PHE A 112 -2.21 7.55 -6.58
C PHE A 112 -3.45 8.44 -6.59
N LEU A 113 -3.55 9.36 -7.54
CA LEU A 113 -4.76 10.11 -7.84
C LEU A 113 -5.49 9.44 -9.00
N LEU A 114 -6.68 8.93 -8.70
CA LEU A 114 -7.55 8.26 -9.65
C LEU A 114 -8.32 9.27 -10.51
N GLU A 115 -8.85 8.79 -11.64
CA GLU A 115 -9.59 9.62 -12.62
C GLU A 115 -10.85 10.28 -12.02
N ASP A 116 -11.48 9.62 -11.03
CA ASP A 116 -12.65 10.11 -10.31
C ASP A 116 -12.31 11.12 -9.20
N GLY A 117 -11.03 11.47 -9.03
CA GLY A 117 -10.54 12.42 -8.03
C GLY A 117 -10.30 11.80 -6.64
N ASN A 118 -10.55 10.49 -6.47
CA ASN A 118 -10.24 9.77 -5.25
C ASN A 118 -8.74 9.46 -5.18
N LEU A 119 -8.26 9.29 -3.95
CA LEU A 119 -6.88 8.91 -3.68
C LEU A 119 -6.78 7.46 -3.27
N PHE A 120 -5.76 6.77 -3.75
CA PHE A 120 -5.28 5.53 -3.15
C PHE A 120 -3.89 5.78 -2.57
N ILE A 121 -3.75 5.71 -1.25
CA ILE A 121 -2.45 5.83 -0.57
C ILE A 121 -1.94 4.41 -0.33
N ALA A 122 -0.80 4.09 -0.94
CA ALA A 122 -0.16 2.79 -0.85
C ALA A 122 1.06 2.86 0.07
N PHE A 123 1.13 1.94 1.01
CA PHE A 123 2.29 1.73 1.87
C PHE A 123 3.04 0.48 1.43
N SER A 124 4.35 0.60 1.34
CA SER A 124 5.22 -0.51 0.98
C SER A 124 5.32 -1.51 2.12
N GLY A 125 5.55 -2.77 1.75
CA GLY A 125 5.91 -3.82 2.69
C GLY A 125 7.36 -3.68 3.16
N THR A 126 7.81 -4.69 3.87
CA THR A 126 9.21 -4.82 4.28
C THR A 126 10.01 -5.49 3.18
N ASP A 127 11.25 -5.06 2.97
CA ASP A 127 12.23 -5.84 2.23
C ASP A 127 12.95 -6.87 3.14
N SER A 128 14.07 -7.43 2.70
CA SER A 128 14.86 -8.38 3.50
C SER A 128 15.78 -7.73 4.54
N THR A 129 15.65 -6.42 4.82
CA THR A 129 16.54 -5.74 5.78
C THR A 129 16.27 -6.14 7.22
N ILE A 130 17.32 -6.18 8.04
CA ILE A 130 17.22 -6.50 9.47
C ILE A 130 16.35 -5.47 10.21
N VAL A 131 16.46 -4.20 9.84
CA VAL A 131 15.63 -3.10 10.40
C VAL A 131 14.16 -3.36 10.13
N GLY A 132 13.81 -3.71 8.89
CA GLY A 132 12.45 -4.04 8.51
C GLY A 132 11.87 -5.23 9.29
N TRP A 133 12.64 -6.30 9.48
CA TRP A 133 12.23 -7.45 10.30
C TRP A 133 12.13 -7.12 11.79
N LYS A 134 13.03 -6.27 12.31
CA LYS A 134 12.98 -5.82 13.70
C LYS A 134 11.74 -4.99 13.98
N GLU A 135 11.36 -4.08 13.08
CA GLU A 135 10.11 -3.31 13.22
C GLU A 135 8.86 -4.21 13.15
N ASN A 136 8.86 -5.20 12.26
CA ASN A 136 7.77 -6.18 12.17
C ASN A 136 7.61 -6.98 13.47
N LEU A 137 8.71 -7.32 14.14
CA LEU A 137 8.65 -7.94 15.46
C LEU A 137 8.12 -6.96 16.51
N ASN A 138 8.56 -5.71 16.50
CA ASN A 138 8.07 -4.67 17.42
C ASN A 138 6.54 -4.49 17.33
N MET A 139 5.93 -4.65 16.15
CA MET A 139 4.45 -4.61 16.01
C MET A 139 3.71 -5.63 16.89
N SER A 140 4.38 -6.70 17.35
CA SER A 140 3.78 -7.71 18.22
C SER A 140 3.84 -7.37 19.72
N PHE A 141 4.51 -6.30 20.13
CA PHE A 141 4.63 -5.92 21.55
C PHE A 141 4.72 -4.41 21.83
N VAL A 142 4.79 -3.55 20.81
CA VAL A 142 4.81 -2.08 20.94
C VAL A 142 3.47 -1.50 20.51
N TYR A 143 3.00 -0.49 21.25
CA TYR A 143 1.72 0.17 21.01
C TYR A 143 1.70 1.01 19.71
N GLU A 144 2.82 1.66 19.39
CA GLU A 144 3.03 2.44 18.16
C GLU A 144 4.48 2.26 17.70
N THR A 145 4.70 1.83 16.45
CA THR A 145 6.03 1.81 15.82
C THR A 145 6.34 3.13 15.12
N SER A 146 7.62 3.42 14.88
CA SER A 146 8.07 4.60 14.13
C SER A 146 7.40 4.68 12.75
N GLY A 147 7.30 3.57 12.01
CA GLY A 147 6.63 3.51 10.72
C GLY A 147 5.12 3.74 10.80
N GLN A 148 4.47 3.29 11.88
CA GLN A 148 3.05 3.55 12.13
C GLN A 148 2.79 5.06 12.36
N ALA A 149 3.62 5.73 13.16
CA ALA A 149 3.56 7.17 13.35
C ALA A 149 3.77 7.93 12.04
N SER A 150 4.75 7.51 11.23
CA SER A 150 5.02 8.09 9.91
C SER A 150 3.90 7.86 8.90
N ALA A 151 3.21 6.71 8.97
CA ALA A 151 2.03 6.44 8.15
C ALA A 151 0.89 7.40 8.48
N VAL A 152 0.66 7.67 9.77
CA VAL A 152 -0.32 8.67 10.24
C VAL A 152 0.05 10.06 9.71
N GLU A 153 1.30 10.48 9.85
CA GLU A 153 1.77 11.79 9.38
C GLU A 153 1.62 11.93 7.85
N TYR A 154 1.99 10.89 7.11
CA TYR A 154 1.87 10.86 5.66
C TYR A 154 0.42 11.08 5.21
N VAL A 155 -0.53 10.33 5.76
CA VAL A 155 -1.95 10.45 5.40
C VAL A 155 -2.49 11.83 5.75
N GLN A 156 -2.11 12.41 6.90
CA GLN A 156 -2.49 13.77 7.27
C GLN A 156 -2.01 14.81 6.26
N ARG A 157 -0.74 14.72 5.86
CA ARG A 157 -0.14 15.63 4.88
C ARG A 157 -0.84 15.55 3.52
N ILE A 158 -1.12 14.33 3.04
CA ILE A 158 -1.87 14.11 1.80
C ILE A 158 -3.30 14.65 1.90
N ALA A 159 -3.99 14.35 3.00
CA ALA A 159 -5.35 14.81 3.23
C ALA A 159 -5.44 16.34 3.25
N TYR A 160 -4.44 17.03 3.81
CA TYR A 160 -4.34 18.49 3.79
C TYR A 160 -4.16 19.04 2.37
N ARG A 161 -3.30 18.40 1.56
CA ARG A 161 -3.04 18.82 0.17
C ARG A 161 -4.22 18.59 -0.77
N PHE A 162 -5.03 17.57 -0.50
CA PHE A 162 -6.20 17.22 -1.32
C PHE A 162 -7.49 17.27 -0.49
N PRO A 163 -7.96 18.45 -0.04
CA PRO A 163 -9.02 18.56 0.97
C PRO A 163 -10.37 17.95 0.54
N SER A 164 -10.64 17.91 -0.77
CA SER A 164 -11.92 17.43 -1.33
C SER A 164 -11.93 15.95 -1.69
N SER A 165 -10.78 15.29 -1.78
CA SER A 165 -10.69 13.90 -2.24
C SER A 165 -11.12 12.92 -1.15
N LYS A 166 -11.83 11.85 -1.56
CA LYS A 166 -11.99 10.66 -0.71
C LYS A 166 -10.73 9.81 -0.76
N ILE A 167 -10.51 9.01 0.28
CA ILE A 167 -9.24 8.32 0.50
C ILE A 167 -9.49 6.82 0.61
N MET A 168 -8.70 6.04 -0.11
CA MET A 168 -8.49 4.62 0.14
C MET A 168 -7.06 4.42 0.62
N LEU A 169 -6.87 3.51 1.56
CA LEU A 169 -5.55 3.14 2.07
C LEU A 169 -5.29 1.68 1.74
N GLY A 170 -4.04 1.30 1.49
CA GLY A 170 -3.71 -0.12 1.41
C GLY A 170 -2.23 -0.42 1.31
N GLY A 171 -1.91 -1.69 1.41
CA GLY A 171 -0.55 -2.19 1.30
C GLY A 171 -0.48 -3.69 1.57
N HIS A 172 0.66 -4.28 1.22
CA HIS A 172 0.93 -5.69 1.46
C HIS A 172 1.84 -5.90 2.67
N SER A 173 1.61 -6.98 3.42
CA SER A 173 2.39 -7.34 4.59
C SER A 173 2.45 -6.16 5.58
N LYS A 174 3.64 -5.69 5.96
CA LYS A 174 3.81 -4.49 6.79
C LYS A 174 3.00 -3.29 6.30
N GLY A 175 2.95 -3.05 4.98
CA GLY A 175 2.19 -1.94 4.41
C GLY A 175 0.68 -2.03 4.68
N GLY A 176 0.13 -3.25 4.79
CA GLY A 176 -1.26 -3.47 5.16
C GLY A 176 -1.53 -3.10 6.62
N ASN A 177 -0.60 -3.40 7.53
CA ASN A 177 -0.66 -2.95 8.92
C ASN A 177 -0.57 -1.42 9.01
N LEU A 178 0.40 -0.81 8.32
CA LEU A 178 0.55 0.65 8.28
C LEU A 178 -0.72 1.36 7.76
N ALA A 179 -1.36 0.80 6.74
CA ALA A 179 -2.62 1.32 6.19
C ALA A 179 -3.75 1.32 7.22
N VAL A 180 -3.91 0.22 7.95
CA VAL A 180 -4.95 0.11 9.01
C VAL A 180 -4.63 1.04 10.18
N TYR A 181 -3.38 1.05 10.65
CA TYR A 181 -2.98 1.91 11.77
C TYR A 181 -3.19 3.38 11.43
N ALA A 182 -2.70 3.83 10.26
CA ALA A 182 -2.88 5.20 9.80
C ALA A 182 -4.38 5.55 9.75
N GLY A 183 -5.20 4.72 9.11
CA GLY A 183 -6.64 4.97 9.02
C GLY A 183 -7.36 5.04 10.37
N ALA A 184 -6.89 4.28 11.37
CA ALA A 184 -7.45 4.26 12.71
C ALA A 184 -7.01 5.45 13.58
N PHE A 185 -5.81 6.01 13.39
CA PHE A 185 -5.22 6.98 14.32
C PHE A 185 -4.98 8.38 13.74
N ILE A 186 -5.33 8.62 12.47
CA ILE A 186 -5.43 9.96 11.88
C ILE A 186 -6.63 10.78 12.43
N PRO A 187 -6.63 12.13 12.29
CA PRO A 187 -7.70 13.00 12.79
C PRO A 187 -9.07 12.65 12.24
N ARG A 188 -10.12 12.78 13.07
CA ARG A 188 -11.49 12.35 12.76
C ARG A 188 -12.03 12.88 11.43
N ASN A 189 -11.81 14.17 11.14
CA ASN A 189 -12.23 14.81 9.90
C ASN A 189 -11.60 14.18 8.65
N VAL A 190 -10.38 13.64 8.77
CA VAL A 190 -9.74 12.88 7.71
C VAL A 190 -10.29 11.46 7.67
N GLN A 191 -10.55 10.82 8.82
CA GLN A 191 -11.15 9.49 8.85
C GLN A 191 -12.57 9.47 8.24
N ASP A 192 -13.33 10.56 8.31
CA ASP A 192 -14.62 10.72 7.63
C ASP A 192 -14.52 10.65 6.09
N ARG A 193 -13.31 10.85 5.54
CA ARG A 193 -13.04 10.80 4.10
C ARG A 193 -12.55 9.43 3.62
N ILE A 194 -12.24 8.51 4.54
CA ILE A 194 -11.80 7.16 4.20
C ILE A 194 -13.00 6.36 3.69
N LEU A 195 -12.90 5.87 2.45
CA LEU A 195 -13.86 4.95 1.84
C LEU A 195 -13.59 3.52 2.28
N GLN A 196 -12.33 3.09 2.18
CA GLN A 196 -11.92 1.71 2.38
C GLN A 196 -10.42 1.63 2.75
N ILE A 197 -10.07 0.63 3.56
CA ILE A 197 -8.70 0.26 3.90
C ILE A 197 -8.50 -1.20 3.50
N TYR A 198 -7.45 -1.48 2.74
CA TYR A 198 -7.11 -2.81 2.27
C TYR A 198 -5.83 -3.31 2.93
N ASN A 199 -5.97 -4.32 3.79
CA ASN A 199 -4.86 -5.02 4.40
C ASN A 199 -4.60 -6.33 3.65
N PHE A 200 -3.58 -6.37 2.79
CA PHE A 200 -3.21 -7.59 2.07
C PHE A 200 -2.14 -8.34 2.87
N ASP A 201 -2.54 -9.40 3.56
CA ASP A 201 -1.65 -10.28 4.33
C ASP A 201 -0.77 -9.57 5.37
N GLY A 202 -1.23 -8.44 5.90
CA GLY A 202 -0.52 -7.70 6.95
C GLY A 202 -0.82 -8.23 8.36
N PRO A 203 0.14 -8.08 9.28
CA PRO A 203 -0.04 -8.48 10.67
C PRO A 203 -1.17 -7.70 11.34
N GLY A 204 -1.85 -8.34 12.28
CA GLY A 204 -2.89 -7.74 13.11
C GLY A 204 -2.34 -6.74 14.14
N PHE A 205 -3.15 -6.44 15.16
CA PHE A 205 -2.80 -5.49 16.21
C PHE A 205 -3.03 -6.12 17.58
N LEU A 206 -2.39 -5.53 18.60
CA LEU A 206 -2.67 -5.84 19.99
C LEU A 206 -4.14 -5.55 20.32
N GLU A 207 -4.72 -6.32 21.25
CA GLU A 207 -6.12 -6.18 21.66
C GLU A 207 -6.40 -4.73 22.11
N GLU A 208 -5.50 -4.15 22.90
CA GLU A 208 -5.59 -2.78 23.42
C GLU A 208 -5.69 -1.73 22.31
N THR A 209 -5.10 -2.00 21.14
CA THR A 209 -5.18 -1.14 19.95
C THR A 209 -6.53 -1.33 19.26
N THR A 210 -6.98 -2.58 19.08
CA THR A 210 -8.26 -2.87 18.41
C THR A 210 -9.49 -2.41 19.21
N GLN A 211 -9.37 -2.29 20.53
CA GLN A 211 -10.43 -1.79 21.42
C GLN A 211 -10.51 -0.25 21.47
N LYS A 212 -9.58 0.48 20.83
CA LYS A 212 -9.63 1.96 20.83
C LYS A 212 -10.86 2.44 20.05
N PRO A 213 -11.57 3.48 20.54
CA PRO A 213 -12.72 4.04 19.83
C PRO A 213 -12.42 4.47 18.39
N SER A 214 -11.19 4.93 18.14
CA SER A 214 -10.73 5.36 16.82
C SER A 214 -10.57 4.17 15.85
N TYR A 215 -10.06 3.03 16.33
CA TYR A 215 -10.00 1.78 15.56
C TYR A 215 -11.40 1.22 15.28
N LEU A 216 -12.24 1.10 16.32
CA LEU A 216 -13.60 0.59 16.18
C LEU A 216 -14.45 1.40 15.18
N ARG A 217 -14.18 2.70 15.09
CA ARG A 217 -14.86 3.58 14.13
C ARG A 217 -14.49 3.28 12.67
N ILE A 218 -13.23 2.92 12.41
CA ILE A 218 -12.76 2.63 11.04
C ILE A 218 -12.93 1.16 10.65
N LYS A 219 -13.03 0.26 11.63
CA LYS A 219 -13.19 -1.20 11.46
C LYS A 219 -14.18 -1.62 10.37
N PRO A 220 -15.39 -1.04 10.22
CA PRO A 220 -16.32 -1.42 9.16
C PRO A 220 -15.81 -1.15 7.73
N ARG A 221 -14.75 -0.35 7.59
CA ARG A 221 -14.12 0.01 6.31
C ARG A 221 -12.78 -0.70 6.11
N ILE A 222 -12.44 -1.66 6.96
CA ILE A 222 -11.25 -2.50 6.79
C ILE A 222 -11.65 -3.76 6.03
N THR A 223 -10.88 -4.11 5.00
CA THR A 223 -10.93 -5.43 4.38
C THR A 223 -9.55 -6.05 4.44
N THR A 224 -9.46 -7.15 5.18
CA THR A 224 -8.25 -7.93 5.30
C THR A 224 -8.35 -9.17 4.42
N ILE A 225 -7.34 -9.37 3.56
CA ILE A 225 -7.23 -10.55 2.69
C ILE A 225 -6.02 -11.34 3.14
N ILE A 226 -6.25 -12.61 3.49
CA ILE A 226 -5.18 -13.51 3.95
C ILE A 226 -5.19 -14.74 3.03
N PRO A 227 -4.07 -15.05 2.36
CA PRO A 227 -3.90 -16.31 1.64
C PRO A 227 -4.00 -17.48 2.60
N ARG A 228 -4.69 -18.56 2.21
CA ARG A 228 -4.91 -19.73 3.10
C ARG A 228 -3.62 -20.39 3.62
N SER A 229 -2.49 -20.19 2.95
CA SER A 229 -1.19 -20.72 3.38
C SER A 229 -0.27 -19.66 4.00
N SER A 230 -0.77 -18.47 4.31
CA SER A 230 0.05 -17.45 4.97
C SER A 230 0.18 -17.73 6.46
N ILE A 231 1.40 -17.54 6.97
CA ILE A 231 1.71 -17.54 8.40
C ILE A 231 1.65 -16.11 8.94
N VAL A 232 2.03 -15.09 8.14
CA VAL A 232 2.19 -13.69 8.57
C VAL A 232 0.87 -13.07 9.03
N GLY A 233 -0.19 -13.21 8.24
CA GLY A 233 -1.53 -12.74 8.63
C GLY A 233 -2.11 -13.44 9.87
N THR A 234 -1.50 -14.52 10.36
CA THR A 234 -1.98 -15.32 11.49
C THR A 234 -1.20 -15.12 12.80
N ILE A 235 -0.13 -14.31 12.78
CA ILE A 235 0.77 -14.12 13.95
C ILE A 235 0.09 -13.35 15.09
N LEU A 236 -0.85 -12.44 14.77
CA LEU A 236 -1.56 -11.60 15.74
C LEU A 236 -3.07 -11.72 15.57
N GLU A 237 -3.83 -11.40 16.62
CA GLU A 237 -5.29 -11.54 16.63
C GLU A 237 -5.94 -10.67 15.54
N GLN A 238 -6.64 -11.33 14.64
CA GLN A 238 -7.39 -10.72 13.55
C GLN A 238 -8.82 -10.51 14.05
N THR A 239 -9.14 -9.33 14.60
CA THR A 239 -10.50 -9.07 15.11
C THR A 239 -11.50 -8.70 14.00
N ASP A 240 -11.06 -8.61 12.75
CA ASP A 240 -11.85 -8.13 11.61
C ASP A 240 -12.30 -9.25 10.68
N SER A 241 -13.36 -8.98 9.90
CA SER A 241 -13.84 -9.92 8.88
C SER A 241 -12.79 -10.07 7.78
N TYR A 242 -12.15 -11.25 7.71
CA TYR A 242 -11.18 -11.54 6.66
C TYR A 242 -11.79 -12.42 5.57
N ILE A 243 -11.33 -12.22 4.32
CA ILE A 243 -11.72 -13.07 3.18
C ILE A 243 -10.61 -14.11 2.97
N PRO A 244 -10.82 -15.39 3.35
CA PRO A 244 -9.86 -16.43 3.03
C PRO A 244 -9.88 -16.71 1.53
N ILE A 245 -8.73 -16.56 0.86
CA ILE A 245 -8.60 -16.85 -0.56
C ILE A 245 -7.75 -18.11 -0.79
N HIS A 246 -8.18 -18.94 -1.75
CA HIS A 246 -7.37 -20.05 -2.27
C HIS A 246 -6.25 -19.50 -3.15
N ALA A 247 -5.17 -19.05 -2.51
CA ALA A 247 -3.93 -18.67 -3.14
C ALA A 247 -2.78 -19.37 -2.40
N ARG A 248 -1.75 -19.84 -3.12
CA ARG A 248 -0.47 -20.11 -2.47
C ARG A 248 0.04 -18.78 -1.94
N GLY A 249 0.58 -18.80 -0.72
CA GLY A 249 1.01 -17.64 0.06
C GLY A 249 1.56 -16.58 -0.85
N VAL A 250 1.01 -15.38 -0.71
CA VAL A 250 1.31 -14.25 -1.57
C VAL A 250 2.73 -13.82 -1.24
N THR A 251 3.68 -14.52 -1.84
CA THR A 251 4.89 -13.86 -2.32
C THR A 251 4.38 -13.06 -3.51
N ILE A 252 4.05 -11.78 -3.29
CA ILE A 252 3.79 -10.85 -4.41
C ILE A 252 4.95 -10.93 -5.39
#